data_AF-A0AAJ2H502-F1
#
_entry.id   AF-A0AAJ2H502-F1
#
_cell.length_a   1.000
_cell.length_b   1.000
_cell.length_c   1.000
_cell.angle_alpha   90.00
_cell.angle_beta   90.00
_cell.angle_gamma   90.00
#
_symmetry.space_group_name_H-M   'P 1'
#
loop_
_entity.id
_entity.type
_entity.pdbx_description
1 polymer ?
#
loop_
_entity_poly.entity_id
_entity_poly.type
_entity_poly.pdbx_seq_one_letter_code
_entity_poly.pdbx_strand_id
1 'polypeptide(L)'
;MTQYRSETRLDSAYQPLIVGSRQFSSRLLVGTGKYKDLSETGAAIQTSGAEIVTVAIRRVNIGQDPSQPNLLSVIPPEKYTILPNTAGCYDADNAV
;
A
#
# COMPACT_ATOMS: atom_id res chain seq x y z
N MET A 1 51.83 0.38 -3.85
CA MET A 1 51.19 -0.82 -3.31
C MET A 1 50.01 -0.35 -2.47
N THR A 2 48.83 -0.79 -2.87
CA THR A 2 47.51 -0.14 -2.72
C THR A 2 47.12 0.16 -1.27
N GLN A 3 46.75 1.41 -0.98
CA GLN A 3 46.03 1.75 0.25
C GLN A 3 44.61 1.17 0.16
N TYR A 4 44.32 0.19 1.01
CA TYR A 4 42.95 -0.26 1.28
C TYR A 4 42.22 0.87 2.02
N ARG A 5 41.42 1.66 1.31
CA ARG A 5 40.38 2.48 1.94
C ARG A 5 39.31 1.54 2.47
N SER A 6 39.25 1.37 3.80
CA SER A 6 38.07 0.83 4.47
C SER A 6 36.99 1.91 4.48
N GLU A 7 36.25 2.04 3.38
CA GLU A 7 34.93 2.67 3.43
C GLU A 7 33.96 1.59 3.91
N THR A 8 33.85 1.46 5.22
CA THR A 8 32.75 0.72 5.86
C THR A 8 31.46 1.43 5.45
N ARG A 9 30.79 0.93 4.40
CA ARG A 9 29.54 1.50 3.87
C ARG A 9 28.43 1.33 4.92
N LEU A 10 28.29 2.32 5.80
CA LEU A 10 27.19 2.42 6.77
C LEU A 10 25.88 2.94 6.14
N ASP A 11 25.69 2.79 4.83
CA ASP A 11 24.55 3.40 4.09
C ASP A 11 23.55 2.38 3.53
N SER A 12 23.55 1.13 4.02
CA SER A 12 22.69 0.07 3.46
C SER A 12 21.30 -0.06 4.11
N ALA A 13 21.02 0.65 5.21
CA ALA A 13 19.83 0.37 6.02
C ALA A 13 18.52 1.00 5.51
N TYR A 14 18.56 2.02 4.64
CA TYR A 14 17.36 2.72 4.16
C TYR A 14 17.41 3.00 2.66
N GLN A 15 17.43 1.93 1.86
CA GLN A 15 17.15 2.07 0.43
C GLN A 15 15.62 2.17 0.22
N PRO A 16 15.13 3.11 -0.60
CA PRO A 16 13.72 3.19 -0.93
C PRO A 16 13.25 1.90 -1.63
N LEU A 17 11.98 1.55 -1.46
CA LEU A 17 11.31 0.52 -2.25
C LEU A 17 10.98 1.11 -3.62
N ILE A 18 11.50 0.51 -4.68
CA ILE A 18 11.20 0.90 -6.06
C ILE A 18 10.22 -0.11 -6.66
N VAL A 19 9.08 0.37 -7.17
CA VAL A 19 8.10 -0.45 -7.90
C VAL A 19 7.75 0.26 -9.20
N GLY A 20 8.17 -0.32 -10.32
CA GLY A 20 8.09 0.35 -11.62
C GLY A 20 8.86 1.66 -11.60
N SER A 21 8.19 2.76 -11.95
CA SER A 21 8.76 4.11 -11.95
C SER A 21 8.62 4.86 -10.60
N ARG A 22 8.02 4.24 -9.59
CA ARG A 22 7.67 4.89 -8.31
C ARG A 22 8.62 4.47 -7.20
N GLN A 23 8.90 5.39 -6.30
CA GLN A 23 9.73 5.15 -5.11
C GLN A 23 8.89 5.35 -3.84
N PHE A 24 9.13 4.51 -2.84
CA PHE A 24 8.47 4.54 -1.55
C PHE A 24 9.52 4.47 -0.44
N SER A 25 9.35 5.28 0.59
CA SER A 25 10.17 5.23 1.80
C SER A 25 9.79 4.05 2.69
N SER A 26 8.50 3.72 2.74
CA SER A 26 7.94 2.60 3.49
C SER A 26 7.98 1.31 2.67
N ARG A 27 8.43 0.23 3.32
CA ARG A 27 8.39 -1.14 2.80
C ARG A 27 7.17 -1.92 3.29
N LEU A 28 6.30 -1.29 4.08
CA LEU A 28 5.08 -1.88 4.59
C LEU A 28 3.91 -1.57 3.65
N LEU A 29 3.36 -2.63 3.06
CA LEU A 29 2.11 -2.58 2.30
C LEU A 29 0.99 -3.05 3.23
N VAL A 30 -0.14 -2.34 3.26
CA VAL A 30 -1.26 -2.66 4.16
C VAL A 30 -2.52 -2.99 3.36
N GLY A 31 -3.26 -4.01 3.75
CA GLY A 31 -4.58 -4.33 3.20
C GLY A 31 -5.72 -3.83 4.09
N THR A 32 -6.91 -3.64 3.52
CA THR A 32 -8.04 -2.98 4.20
C THR A 32 -9.16 -3.92 4.69
N GLY A 33 -9.05 -5.23 4.43
CA GLY A 33 -10.21 -6.13 4.52
C GLY A 33 -10.58 -6.69 5.90
N LYS A 34 -9.92 -6.28 7.00
CA LYS A 34 -10.08 -6.92 8.32
C LYS A 34 -10.29 -5.96 9.50
N TYR A 35 -10.39 -4.66 9.22
CA TYR A 35 -10.70 -3.66 10.25
C TYR A 35 -12.19 -3.67 10.59
N LYS A 36 -12.52 -3.24 11.80
CA LYS A 36 -13.87 -3.10 12.33
C LYS A 36 -14.70 -2.10 11.54
N ASP A 37 -14.10 -0.96 11.19
CA ASP A 37 -14.76 0.13 10.46
C ASP A 37 -13.74 1.02 9.71
N LEU A 38 -14.24 2.00 8.94
CA LEU A 38 -13.38 2.91 8.16
C LEU A 38 -12.54 3.84 9.04
N SER A 39 -13.02 4.19 10.24
CA SER A 39 -12.26 5.04 11.16
C SER A 39 -11.01 4.29 11.65
N GLU A 40 -11.18 3.05 12.09
CA GLU A 40 -10.06 2.18 12.46
C GLU A 40 -9.12 1.93 11.27
N THR A 41 -9.67 1.68 10.08
CA THR A 41 -8.88 1.48 8.85
C THR A 41 -7.97 2.68 8.58
N GLY A 42 -8.54 3.89 8.57
CA GLY A 42 -7.78 5.12 8.31
C GLY A 42 -6.71 5.38 9.39
N ALA A 43 -7.07 5.22 10.66
CA ALA A 43 -6.15 5.40 11.77
C ALA A 43 -4.99 4.40 11.74
N ALA A 44 -5.27 3.12 11.47
CA ALA A 44 -4.26 2.08 11.38
C ALA A 44 -3.28 2.33 10.23
N ILE A 45 -3.80 2.68 9.03
CA ILE A 45 -2.97 2.96 7.86
C ILE A 45 -2.09 4.18 8.10
N GLN A 46 -2.66 5.27 8.62
CA GLN A 46 -1.90 6.46 8.96
C GLN A 46 -0.78 6.17 9.95
N THR A 47 -1.08 5.41 11.02
CA THR A 47 -0.11 5.08 12.06
C THR A 47 0.97 4.14 11.56
N SER A 48 0.64 3.25 10.62
CA SER A 48 1.60 2.29 10.04
C SER A 48 2.68 2.95 9.18
N GLY A 49 2.46 4.18 8.70
CA GLY A 49 3.33 4.85 7.73
C GLY A 49 3.36 4.16 6.36
N ALA A 50 2.37 3.32 6.04
CA ALA A 50 2.26 2.70 4.74
C ALA A 50 1.95 3.73 3.65
N GLU A 51 2.66 3.63 2.53
CA GLU A 51 2.42 4.48 1.35
C GLU A 51 1.62 3.75 0.26
N ILE A 52 1.56 2.41 0.34
CA ILE A 52 0.81 1.55 -0.57
C ILE A 52 -0.26 0.81 0.22
N VAL A 53 -1.51 0.97 -0.21
CA VAL A 53 -2.69 0.35 0.40
C VAL A 53 -3.36 -0.57 -0.61
N THR A 54 -3.49 -1.85 -0.27
CA THR A 54 -4.12 -2.84 -1.14
C THR A 54 -5.63 -2.88 -0.94
N VAL A 55 -6.37 -2.98 -2.05
CA VAL A 55 -7.83 -2.90 -2.04
C VAL A 55 -8.44 -4.03 -2.85
N ALA A 56 -9.31 -4.83 -2.22
CA ALA A 56 -10.08 -5.87 -2.89
C ALA A 56 -11.28 -5.24 -3.61
N ILE A 57 -11.09 -4.78 -4.85
CA ILE A 57 -12.03 -3.93 -5.59
C ILE A 57 -13.45 -4.50 -5.74
N ARG A 58 -13.62 -5.82 -5.66
CA ARG A 58 -14.93 -6.50 -5.74
C ARG A 58 -15.68 -6.58 -4.40
N ARG A 59 -15.03 -6.25 -3.27
CA ARG A 59 -15.56 -6.47 -1.91
C ARG A 59 -15.77 -5.18 -1.11
N VAL A 60 -15.20 -4.08 -1.54
CA VAL A 60 -15.31 -2.79 -0.84
C VAL A 60 -15.86 -1.72 -1.75
N ASN A 61 -16.63 -0.80 -1.17
CA ASN A 61 -17.08 0.38 -1.88
C ASN A 61 -15.94 1.41 -1.95
N ILE A 62 -15.55 1.76 -3.18
CA ILE A 62 -14.59 2.82 -3.52
C ILE A 62 -15.28 3.95 -4.29
N GLY A 63 -16.61 4.06 -4.20
CA GLY A 63 -17.43 5.06 -4.88
C GLY A 63 -18.37 4.48 -5.93
N GLN A 64 -18.48 3.16 -6.05
CA GLN A 64 -19.46 2.53 -6.95
C GLN A 64 -20.89 2.68 -6.42
N ASP A 65 -21.08 2.75 -5.10
CA ASP A 65 -22.37 2.96 -4.44
C ASP A 65 -22.32 4.21 -3.52
N PRO A 66 -23.04 5.30 -3.85
CA PRO A 66 -23.04 6.52 -3.05
C PRO A 66 -23.77 6.39 -1.71
N SER A 67 -24.58 5.34 -1.52
CA SER A 67 -25.29 5.08 -0.25
C SER A 67 -24.44 4.36 0.79
N GLN A 68 -23.29 3.83 0.38
CA GLN A 68 -22.39 3.04 1.23
C GLN A 68 -21.15 3.85 1.63
N PRO A 69 -20.52 3.55 2.79
CA PRO A 69 -19.26 4.15 3.17
C PRO A 69 -18.19 3.94 2.10
N ASN A 70 -17.51 5.01 1.69
CA ASN A 70 -16.47 4.96 0.67
C ASN A 70 -15.09 4.81 1.31
N LEU A 71 -14.38 3.72 1.02
CA LEU A 71 -13.04 3.48 1.53
C LEU A 71 -12.05 4.58 1.14
N LEU A 72 -12.18 5.17 -0.05
CA LEU A 72 -11.29 6.25 -0.52
C LEU A 72 -11.40 7.53 0.32
N SER A 73 -12.46 7.69 1.13
CA SER A 73 -12.58 8.81 2.05
C SER A 73 -11.55 8.79 3.19
N VAL A 74 -11.07 7.60 3.57
CA VAL A 74 -10.06 7.42 4.64
C VAL A 74 -8.67 7.10 4.08
N ILE A 75 -8.59 6.72 2.80
CA ILE A 75 -7.33 6.51 2.07
C ILE A 75 -7.32 7.30 0.74
N PRO A 76 -7.27 8.65 0.79
CA PRO A 76 -7.28 9.49 -0.40
C PRO A 76 -6.12 9.13 -1.36
N PRO A 77 -6.39 8.92 -2.68
CA PRO A 77 -5.37 8.59 -3.68
C PRO A 77 -4.27 9.66 -3.83
N GLU A 78 -4.52 10.89 -3.40
CA GLU A 78 -3.54 11.98 -3.38
C GLU A 78 -2.45 11.73 -2.33
N LYS A 79 -2.75 10.94 -1.29
CA LYS A 79 -1.83 10.60 -0.20
C LYS A 79 -1.27 9.18 -0.32
N TYR A 80 -2.07 8.24 -0.79
CA TYR A 80 -1.69 6.82 -0.82
C TYR A 80 -1.72 6.26 -2.24
N THR A 81 -0.83 5.30 -2.47
CA THR A 81 -0.90 4.44 -3.65
C THR A 81 -1.94 3.37 -3.44
N ILE A 82 -3.04 3.46 -4.17
CA ILE A 82 -4.05 2.41 -4.18
C ILE A 82 -3.58 1.28 -5.10
N LEU A 83 -3.40 0.09 -4.52
CA LEU A 83 -3.01 -1.12 -5.24
C LEU A 83 -4.21 -2.08 -5.30
N PRO A 84 -4.97 -2.10 -6.41
CA PRO A 84 -6.07 -3.05 -6.54
C PRO A 84 -5.54 -4.49 -6.52
N ASN A 85 -6.31 -5.39 -5.92
CA ASN A 85 -6.03 -6.82 -5.96
C ASN A 85 -7.26 -7.64 -6.38
N THR A 86 -7.02 -8.87 -6.79
CA THR A 86 -8.00 -9.80 -7.37
C THR A 86 -8.63 -10.73 -6.32
N ALA A 87 -8.67 -10.34 -5.03
CA ALA A 87 -9.23 -11.19 -3.98
C ALA A 87 -10.68 -11.59 -4.29
N GLY A 88 -10.95 -12.89 -4.28
CA GLY A 88 -12.24 -13.48 -4.64
C GLY A 88 -12.34 -13.99 -6.08
N CYS A 89 -11.28 -13.88 -6.87
CA CYS A 89 -11.18 -14.54 -8.17
C CYS A 89 -10.63 -15.96 -7.98
N TYR A 90 -11.19 -16.94 -8.70
CA TYR A 90 -10.82 -18.36 -8.61
C TYR A 90 -10.20 -18.92 -9.89
N ASP A 91 -10.22 -18.13 -10.96
CA ASP A 91 -9.63 -18.44 -12.26
C ASP A 91 -9.00 -17.16 -12.85
N ALA A 92 -8.26 -17.33 -13.95
CA ALA A 92 -7.59 -16.22 -14.63
C ALA A 92 -8.59 -15.24 -15.23
N ASP A 93 -9.69 -15.73 -15.83
CA ASP A 93 -10.70 -14.90 -16.50
C ASP A 93 -11.37 -13.91 -15.54
N ASN A 94 -11.58 -14.30 -14.28
CA ASN A 94 -12.12 -13.40 -13.27
C ASN A 94 -11.08 -12.44 -12.68
N ALA A 95 -9.79 -12.80 -12.74
CA ALA A 95 -8.68 -12.02 -12.18
C ALA A 95 -8.15 -10.93 -13.11
N VAL A 96 -8.25 -11.13 -14.43
CA VAL A 96 -7.88 -10.16 -15.48
C VAL A 96 -9.00 -9.14 -15.67
#